data_AF-A0A1W1H8K6-F1
#
_entry.id   AF-A0A1W1H8K6-F1
#
_cell.length_a   1.000
_cell.length_b   1.000
_cell.length_c   1.000
_cell.angle_alpha   90.00
_cell.angle_beta   90.00
_cell.angle_gamma   90.00
#
_symmetry.space_group_name_H-M   'P 1'
#
loop_
_entity.id
_entity.type
_entity.pdbx_description
1 polymer ?
#
loop_
_entity_poly.entity_id
_entity_poly.type
_entity_poly.pdbx_seq_one_letter_code
_entity_poly.pdbx_strand_id
1 'polypeptide(L)'
;MAQEILVSESLTTDMISVGESLLKKLDQTDAKVSTTFWLFFPEERSWKLFFTSELVKSEGPKKYYKKIVDALKTFKEKESTISLNDIVVADNSDKTALLLSSEFHTDQNFLKKRIYREAINGHFIEGAYIYRMNLRS
;
A
#
# COMPACT_ATOMS: atom_id res chain seq x y z
N MET A 1 22.13 24.77 -7.86
CA MET A 1 21.01 24.17 -8.59
C MET A 1 21.28 22.68 -8.72
N ALA A 2 20.62 21.87 -7.90
CA ALA A 2 20.58 20.40 -7.99
C ALA A 2 19.55 19.92 -6.94
N GLN A 3 18.27 19.96 -7.27
CA GLN A 3 17.21 19.53 -6.35
C GLN A 3 16.12 18.66 -6.99
N GLU A 4 16.36 18.10 -8.18
CA GLU A 4 15.30 17.40 -8.94
C GLU A 4 15.51 15.89 -9.17
N ILE A 5 16.45 15.20 -8.48
CA ILE A 5 16.75 13.77 -8.80
C ILE A 5 16.56 12.78 -7.63
N LEU A 6 16.18 13.20 -6.41
CA LEU A 6 16.10 12.31 -5.23
C LEU A 6 14.68 12.06 -4.67
N VAL A 7 13.64 12.53 -5.36
CA VAL A 7 12.25 12.44 -4.87
C VAL A 7 11.60 11.09 -5.21
N SER A 8 12.06 10.37 -6.25
CA SER A 8 11.46 9.08 -6.64
C SER A 8 11.98 7.88 -5.83
N GLU A 9 13.23 7.93 -5.34
CA GLU A 9 13.82 6.83 -4.57
C GLU A 9 13.39 6.83 -3.09
N SER A 10 12.96 7.98 -2.56
CA SER A 10 12.69 8.14 -1.12
C SER A 10 11.19 8.20 -0.80
N LEU A 11 10.71 7.27 0.04
CA LEU A 11 9.36 7.31 0.58
C LEU A 11 9.21 8.52 1.52
N THR A 12 8.44 9.53 1.10
CA THR A 12 8.26 10.78 1.84
C THR A 12 7.18 10.68 2.92
N THR A 13 7.22 11.60 3.88
CA THR A 13 6.21 11.70 4.94
C THR A 13 4.81 11.94 4.36
N ASP A 14 4.71 12.72 3.29
CA ASP A 14 3.43 13.00 2.63
C ASP A 14 2.84 11.72 2.00
N MET A 15 3.67 10.92 1.30
CA MET A 15 3.25 9.63 0.78
C MET A 15 2.77 8.69 1.90
N ILE A 16 3.49 8.68 3.02
CA ILE A 16 3.11 7.87 4.19
C ILE A 16 1.75 8.34 4.75
N SER A 17 1.56 9.65 4.89
CA SER A 17 0.34 10.27 5.41
C SER A 17 -0.87 10.02 4.49
N VAL A 18 -0.67 10.11 3.17
CA VAL A 18 -1.71 9.85 2.17
C VAL A 18 -2.13 8.38 2.21
N GLY A 19 -1.18 7.44 2.28
CA GLY A 19 -1.49 6.02 2.39
C GLY A 19 -2.29 5.69 3.67
N GLU A 20 -1.91 6.28 4.81
CA GLU A 20 -2.64 6.10 6.08
C GLU A 20 -4.06 6.68 5.99
N SER A 21 -4.21 7.88 5.44
CA SER A 21 -5.51 8.54 5.27
C SER A 21 -6.42 7.76 4.32
N LEU A 22 -5.86 7.20 3.24
CA LEU A 22 -6.62 6.42 2.27
C LEU A 22 -7.11 5.10 2.87
N LEU A 23 -6.24 4.40 3.60
CA LEU A 23 -6.64 3.21 4.34
C LEU A 23 -7.77 3.51 5.33
N LYS A 24 -7.61 4.56 6.16
CA LYS A 24 -8.66 4.99 7.10
C LYS A 24 -9.98 5.32 6.40
N LYS A 25 -9.94 5.91 5.21
CA LYS A 25 -11.14 6.22 4.45
C LYS A 25 -11.79 4.94 3.91
N LEU A 26 -11.00 4.01 3.38
CA LEU A 26 -11.50 2.73 2.88
C LEU A 26 -12.09 1.87 4.00
N ASP A 27 -11.57 1.96 5.22
CA ASP A 27 -12.14 1.29 6.40
C ASP A 27 -13.53 1.82 6.80
N GLN A 28 -13.86 3.06 6.44
CA GLN A 28 -15.20 3.63 6.62
C GLN A 28 -16.19 3.16 5.54
N THR A 29 -15.73 2.34 4.60
CA THR A 29 -16.52 1.79 3.49
C THR A 29 -16.56 0.26 3.56
N ASP A 30 -17.27 -0.36 2.62
CA ASP A 30 -17.29 -1.82 2.45
C ASP A 30 -16.07 -2.34 1.67
N ALA A 31 -14.94 -1.61 1.62
CA ALA A 31 -13.76 -1.99 0.85
C ALA A 31 -13.00 -3.19 1.44
N LYS A 32 -13.24 -3.56 2.70
CA LYS A 32 -12.66 -4.76 3.35
C LYS A 32 -11.16 -4.95 3.07
N VAL A 33 -10.36 -3.94 3.40
CA VAL A 33 -8.91 -3.98 3.14
C VAL A 33 -8.23 -4.95 4.12
N SER A 34 -7.61 -6.00 3.57
CA SER A 34 -6.88 -7.02 4.33
C SER A 34 -5.44 -6.59 4.62
N THR A 35 -4.72 -6.11 3.61
CA THR A 35 -3.36 -5.55 3.80
C THR A 35 -3.18 -4.22 3.08
N THR A 36 -2.29 -3.40 3.62
CA THR A 36 -1.85 -2.16 2.97
C THR A 36 -0.40 -1.85 3.32
N PHE A 37 0.39 -1.57 2.29
CA PHE A 37 1.80 -1.25 2.43
C PHE A 37 2.31 -0.51 1.20
N TRP A 38 3.30 0.35 1.39
CA TRP A 38 4.16 0.81 0.30
C TRP A 38 5.25 -0.22 0.04
N LEU A 39 5.59 -0.44 -1.23
CA LEU A 39 6.70 -1.28 -1.67
C LEU A 39 7.54 -0.51 -2.70
N PHE A 40 8.86 -0.56 -2.55
CA PHE A 40 9.77 0.02 -3.53
C PHE A 40 10.05 -0.98 -4.66
N PHE A 41 9.89 -0.52 -5.90
CA PHE A 41 10.22 -1.25 -7.11
C PHE A 41 11.54 -0.70 -7.67
N PRO A 42 12.66 -1.42 -7.52
CA PRO A 42 13.99 -0.91 -7.91
C PRO A 42 14.11 -0.68 -9.42
N GLU A 43 13.47 -1.53 -10.21
CA GLU A 43 13.47 -1.44 -11.68
C GLU A 43 12.78 -0.16 -12.17
N GLU A 44 11.69 0.24 -11.51
CA GLU A 44 10.93 1.45 -11.84
C GLU A 44 11.42 2.69 -11.07
N ARG A 45 12.31 2.48 -10.07
CA ARG A 45 12.70 3.49 -9.07
C ARG A 45 11.50 4.24 -8.50
N SER A 46 10.43 3.49 -8.20
CA SER A 46 9.15 4.05 -7.78
C SER A 46 8.60 3.28 -6.57
N TRP A 47 7.78 3.97 -5.78
CA TRP A 47 7.04 3.37 -4.68
C TRP A 47 5.61 3.10 -5.11
N LYS A 48 5.12 1.90 -4.82
CA LYS A 48 3.74 1.49 -5.10
C LYS A 48 3.01 1.19 -3.80
N LEU A 49 1.80 1.72 -3.66
CA LEU A 49 0.90 1.48 -2.53
C LEU A 49 -0.02 0.30 -2.87
N PHE A 50 0.17 -0.79 -2.15
CA PHE A 50 -0.61 -2.01 -2.31
C PHE A 50 -1.85 -1.97 -1.41
N PHE A 51 -2.99 -2.39 -1.97
CA PHE A 51 -4.19 -2.76 -1.24
C PHE A 51 -4.59 -4.17 -1.62
N THR A 52 -4.70 -5.06 -0.62
CA THR A 52 -5.28 -6.38 -0.83
C THR A 52 -6.65 -6.51 -0.20
N SER A 53 -7.53 -7.26 -0.86
CA SER A 53 -8.85 -7.59 -0.33
C SER A 53 -9.41 -8.86 -0.97
N GLU A 54 -10.16 -9.63 -0.18
CA GLU A 54 -11.00 -10.73 -0.69
C GLU A 54 -11.98 -10.27 -1.77
N LEU A 55 -12.39 -8.99 -1.75
CA LEU A 55 -13.32 -8.43 -2.71
C LEU A 55 -12.73 -8.30 -4.11
N VAL A 56 -11.41 -8.22 -4.25
CA VAL A 56 -10.78 -8.17 -5.58
C VAL A 56 -11.05 -9.47 -6.35
N LYS A 57 -11.04 -10.61 -5.64
CA LYS A 57 -11.32 -11.92 -6.23
C LYS A 57 -12.81 -12.10 -6.59
N SER A 58 -13.72 -11.59 -5.77
CA SER A 58 -15.17 -11.77 -5.97
C SER A 58 -15.80 -10.70 -6.87
N GLU A 59 -15.33 -9.45 -6.81
CA GLU A 59 -15.89 -8.31 -7.53
C GLU A 59 -15.07 -7.92 -8.78
N GLY A 60 -13.82 -8.37 -8.84
CA GLY A 60 -12.85 -8.01 -9.86
C GLY A 60 -12.09 -6.69 -9.57
N PRO A 61 -10.87 -6.55 -10.09
CA PRO A 61 -9.99 -5.42 -9.78
C PRO A 61 -10.57 -4.08 -10.22
N LYS A 62 -11.28 -4.01 -11.35
CA LYS A 62 -11.89 -2.76 -11.85
C LYS A 62 -12.90 -2.17 -10.87
N LYS A 63 -13.75 -3.02 -10.28
CA LYS A 63 -14.77 -2.58 -9.31
C LYS A 63 -14.11 -2.12 -8.01
N TYR A 64 -13.05 -2.81 -7.59
CA TYR A 64 -12.29 -2.41 -6.41
C TYR A 64 -11.52 -1.09 -6.60
N TYR A 65 -10.86 -0.90 -7.75
CA TYR A 65 -10.23 0.38 -8.09
C TYR A 65 -11.22 1.55 -8.04
N LYS A 66 -12.47 1.33 -8.45
CA LYS A 66 -13.51 2.35 -8.33
C LYS A 66 -13.72 2.78 -6.87
N LYS A 67 -13.70 1.85 -5.90
CA LYS A 67 -13.79 2.17 -4.47
C LYS A 67 -12.63 3.07 -4.02
N ILE A 68 -11.41 2.79 -4.49
CA ILE A 68 -10.22 3.62 -4.22
C ILE A 68 -10.38 5.02 -4.82
N VAL A 69 -10.78 5.11 -6.09
CA VAL A 69 -11.02 6.39 -6.77
C VAL A 69 -12.09 7.21 -6.05
N ASP A 70 -13.18 6.57 -5.65
CA ASP A 70 -14.27 7.24 -4.95
C ASP A 70 -13.84 7.70 -3.54
N ALA A 71 -12.97 6.95 -2.85
CA ALA A 71 -12.34 7.39 -1.61
C ALA A 71 -11.43 8.61 -1.82
N LEU A 72 -10.59 8.59 -2.86
CA LEU A 72 -9.68 9.70 -3.22
C LEU A 72 -10.43 10.99 -3.59
N LYS A 73 -11.60 10.91 -4.23
CA LYS A 73 -12.43 12.09 -4.52
C LYS A 73 -12.89 12.85 -3.28
N THR A 74 -12.89 12.20 -2.12
CA THR A 74 -13.27 12.83 -0.85
C THR A 74 -12.11 13.57 -0.19
N PHE A 75 -10.89 13.45 -0.71
CA PHE A 75 -9.73 14.17 -0.21
C PHE A 75 -9.84 15.63 -0.67
N LYS A 76 -9.56 16.57 0.24
CA LYS A 76 -9.49 18.00 -0.14
C LYS A 76 -8.26 18.23 -1.01
N GLU A 77 -8.26 19.22 -1.88
CA GLU A 77 -7.18 19.52 -2.85
C GLU A 77 -5.76 19.58 -2.26
N LYS A 78 -5.60 19.81 -0.95
CA LYS A 78 -4.31 19.80 -0.25
C LYS A 78 -3.79 18.41 0.15
N GLU A 79 -4.63 17.38 0.12
CA GLU A 79 -4.34 16.04 0.67
C GLU A 79 -4.00 14.99 -0.40
N SER A 80 -3.97 15.32 -1.70
CA SER A 80 -3.89 14.30 -2.76
C SER A 80 -2.84 14.58 -3.83
N THR A 81 -1.68 13.93 -3.69
CA THR A 81 -0.65 13.79 -4.75
C THR A 81 -0.32 12.33 -5.07
N ILE A 82 -1.16 11.35 -4.67
CA ILE A 82 -0.96 9.95 -5.07
C ILE A 82 -1.58 9.70 -6.45
N SER A 83 -0.75 9.26 -7.38
CA SER A 83 -1.21 8.83 -8.70
C SER A 83 -1.87 7.46 -8.60
N LEU A 84 -2.93 7.23 -9.39
CA LEU A 84 -3.51 5.89 -9.52
C LEU A 84 -2.52 4.88 -10.10
N ASN A 85 -1.53 5.33 -10.87
CA ASN A 85 -0.46 4.49 -11.41
C ASN A 85 0.48 3.97 -10.30
N ASP A 86 0.46 4.60 -9.13
CA ASP A 86 1.24 4.19 -7.96
C ASP A 86 0.42 3.35 -6.99
N ILE A 87 -0.83 3.03 -7.33
CA ILE A 87 -1.69 2.16 -6.53
C ILE A 87 -1.79 0.80 -7.20
N VAL A 88 -1.50 -0.25 -6.43
CA VAL A 88 -1.69 -1.63 -6.84
C VAL A 88 -2.83 -2.24 -6.04
N VAL A 89 -3.77 -2.86 -6.75
CA VAL A 89 -4.88 -3.61 -6.16
C VAL A 89 -4.70 -5.08 -6.49
N ALA A 90 -4.69 -5.92 -5.46
CA ALA A 90 -4.58 -7.36 -5.61
C ALA A 90 -5.53 -8.09 -4.67
N ASP A 91 -5.78 -9.37 -4.90
CA ASP A 91 -6.50 -10.19 -3.93
C ASP A 91 -5.56 -10.76 -2.85
N ASN A 92 -6.13 -11.42 -1.86
CA ASN A 92 -5.41 -11.94 -0.70
C ASN A 92 -4.43 -13.10 -1.02
N SER A 93 -4.41 -13.60 -2.26
CA SER A 93 -3.41 -14.56 -2.74
C SER A 93 -2.17 -13.91 -3.36
N ASP A 94 -2.06 -12.57 -3.34
CA ASP A 94 -0.86 -11.87 -3.78
C ASP A 94 0.39 -12.36 -3.02
N LYS A 95 1.40 -12.79 -3.77
CA LYS A 95 2.60 -13.43 -3.21
C LYS A 95 3.38 -12.49 -2.30
N THR A 96 3.45 -11.20 -2.64
CA THR A 96 4.19 -10.22 -1.85
C THR A 96 3.45 -9.91 -0.56
N ALA A 97 2.13 -9.76 -0.62
CA ALA A 97 1.30 -9.60 0.57
C ALA A 97 1.39 -10.82 1.49
N LEU A 98 1.33 -12.04 0.94
CA LEU A 98 1.51 -13.28 1.71
C LEU A 98 2.90 -13.36 2.36
N LEU A 99 3.96 -13.06 1.62
CA LEU A 99 5.33 -13.01 2.13
C LEU A 99 5.45 -12.04 3.32
N LEU A 100 4.98 -10.80 3.16
CA LEU A 100 5.03 -9.80 4.24
C LEU A 100 4.17 -10.23 5.43
N SER A 101 3.01 -10.84 5.20
CA SER A 101 2.13 -11.31 6.28
C SER A 101 2.70 -12.47 7.10
N SER A 102 3.67 -13.21 6.55
CA SER A 102 4.34 -14.30 7.28
C SER A 102 5.27 -13.81 8.39
N GLU A 103 5.76 -12.57 8.29
CA GLU A 103 6.65 -11.94 9.27
C GLU A 103 5.93 -10.85 10.09
N PHE A 104 5.02 -10.11 9.44
CA PHE A 104 4.30 -9.00 10.05
C PHE A 104 2.83 -9.35 10.21
N HIS A 105 2.34 -9.25 11.45
CA HIS A 105 0.92 -9.37 11.75
C HIS A 105 0.41 -8.08 12.37
N THR A 106 -0.77 -7.64 11.92
CA THR A 106 -1.54 -6.60 12.59
C THR A 106 -2.91 -7.14 12.93
N ASP A 107 -3.29 -7.02 14.20
CA ASP A 107 -4.68 -7.17 14.61
C ASP A 107 -5.52 -5.98 14.10
N GLN A 108 -6.30 -5.33 14.97
CA GLN A 108 -7.09 -4.14 14.62
C GLN A 108 -6.26 -2.84 14.58
N ASN A 109 -4.96 -2.90 14.90
CA ASN A 109 -4.10 -1.72 15.00
C ASN A 109 -3.29 -1.48 13.71
N PHE A 110 -3.07 -0.22 13.38
CA PHE A 110 -2.14 0.17 12.31
C PHE A 110 -0.70 -0.12 12.75
N LEU A 111 0.03 -0.88 11.94
CA LEU A 111 1.49 -0.91 12.01
C LEU A 111 2.03 0.40 11.40
N LYS A 112 3.13 0.92 11.91
CA LYS A 112 3.90 2.00 11.28
C LYS A 112 5.34 1.55 11.10
N LYS A 113 5.51 0.39 10.45
CA LYS A 113 6.81 -0.29 10.32
C LYS A 113 7.41 0.02 8.95
N ARG A 114 8.61 0.57 8.96
CA ARG A 114 9.47 0.67 7.78
C ARG A 114 10.47 -0.49 7.80
N ILE A 115 10.67 -1.12 6.65
CA ILE A 115 11.74 -2.09 6.40
C ILE A 115 12.58 -1.60 5.22
N TYR A 116 13.87 -1.88 5.26
CA TYR A 116 14.81 -1.45 4.23
C TYR A 116 15.94 -2.46 4.10
N ARG A 117 16.13 -2.98 2.88
CA ARG A 117 17.15 -4.00 2.56
C ARG A 117 17.11 -5.20 3.50
N GLU A 118 15.92 -5.75 3.71
CA GLU A 118 15.70 -6.91 4.57
C GLU A 118 15.37 -8.16 3.74
N ALA A 119 15.81 -9.33 4.19
CA ALA A 119 15.43 -10.60 3.61
C ALA A 119 14.34 -11.25 4.45
N ILE A 120 13.20 -11.57 3.82
CA ILE A 120 12.07 -12.26 4.45
C ILE A 120 11.94 -13.62 3.76
N ASN A 121 12.06 -14.72 4.51
CA ASN A 121 12.02 -16.07 3.95
C ASN A 121 12.88 -16.25 2.68
N GLY A 122 14.10 -15.70 2.69
CA GLY A 122 15.03 -15.77 1.55
C GLY A 122 14.73 -14.83 0.38
N HIS A 123 13.65 -14.04 0.45
CA HIS A 123 13.30 -13.05 -0.56
C HIS A 123 13.76 -11.67 -0.10
N PHE A 124 14.55 -10.99 -0.93
CA PHE A 124 15.07 -9.67 -0.60
C PHE A 124 14.03 -8.58 -0.90
N ILE A 125 13.74 -7.76 0.12
CA ILE A 125 12.84 -6.61 0.05
C ILE A 125 13.69 -5.35 0.18
N GLU A 126 13.77 -4.58 -0.91
CA GLU A 126 14.60 -3.37 -0.93
C GLU A 126 14.03 -2.27 -0.04
N GLY A 127 12.71 -2.10 -0.02
CA GLY A 127 12.04 -1.19 0.89
C GLY A 127 10.54 -1.44 0.96
N ALA A 128 9.99 -1.39 2.16
CA ALA A 128 8.55 -1.37 2.36
C ALA A 128 8.15 -0.50 3.56
N TYR A 129 6.92 -0.01 3.55
CA TYR A 129 6.31 0.64 4.70
C TYR A 129 4.92 0.04 4.92
N ILE A 130 4.74 -0.60 6.06
CA ILE A 130 3.59 -1.46 6.32
C ILE A 130 2.62 -0.72 7.23
N TYR A 131 1.35 -0.64 6.81
CA TYR A 131 0.23 -0.11 7.59
C TYR A 131 -0.61 -1.21 8.22
N ARG A 132 -0.92 -2.26 7.45
CA ARG A 132 -1.78 -3.37 7.87
C ARG A 132 -1.37 -4.66 7.17
N MET A 133 -1.30 -5.73 7.95
CA MET A 133 -1.13 -7.12 7.52
C MET A 133 -2.11 -8.00 8.29
N ASN A 134 -3.35 -8.08 7.81
CA ASN A 134 -4.40 -8.93 8.37
C ASN A 134 -4.85 -9.96 7.33
N LEU A 135 -3.91 -10.81 6.93
CA LEU A 135 -4.19 -12.06 6.23
C LEU A 135 -4.17 -13.15 7.29
N ARG A 136 -5.29 -13.86 7.44
CA ARG A 136 -5.31 -15.10 8.21
C ARG A 136 -4.60 -16.16 7.38
N SER A 137 -3.44 -16.60 7.84
CA SER A 137 -2.84 -17.88 7.43
C SER A 137 -3.67 -19.04 7.96
#